data_AF-A0A2I0KE77-F1
#
_entry.id   AF-A0A2I0KE77-F1
#
_cell.length_a   1.000
_cell.length_b   1.000
_cell.length_c   1.000
_cell.angle_alpha   90.00
_cell.angle_beta   90.00
_cell.angle_gamma   90.00
#
_symmetry.space_group_name_H-M   'P 1'
#
loop_
_entity.id
_entity.type
_entity.pdbx_description
1 polymer ?
#
loop_
_entity_poly.entity_id
_entity_poly.type
_entity_poly.pdbx_seq_one_letter_code
_entity_poly.pdbx_strand_id
1 'polypeptide(L)'
;MISICGNDALRELSSPGKSGSFFYLTNDDRYMIKTMRKAEVKVLIRMLPAYYNHVRNYEDTMVTKFFGLHCVKSTGPAQKKVRFVIMGNLFCSEYTFHRRFDLKGSSHGRVTDKPESEIEANTTLKDLDLNFIFRLEKKYFQDFCR
;
A
#
# COMPACT_ATOMS: atom_id res chain seq x y z
N MET A 1 16.74 -6.68 9.49
CA MET A 1 16.27 -6.88 10.88
C MET A 1 16.22 -5.57 11.66
N ILE A 2 17.24 -4.72 11.59
CA ILE A 2 17.33 -3.46 12.37
C ILE A 2 16.12 -2.53 12.16
N SER A 3 15.63 -2.37 10.92
CA SER A 3 14.50 -1.47 10.63
C SER A 3 13.18 -1.81 11.36
N ILE A 4 12.97 -3.08 11.72
CA ILE A 4 11.70 -3.56 12.32
C ILE A 4 11.88 -3.96 13.79
N CYS A 5 13.02 -4.58 14.11
CA CYS A 5 13.31 -5.11 15.46
C CYS A 5 14.38 -4.29 16.18
N GLY A 6 14.73 -3.11 15.67
CA GLY A 6 15.63 -2.17 16.35
C GLY A 6 14.96 -1.51 17.56
N ASN A 7 15.66 -0.53 18.13
CA ASN A 7 15.16 0.21 19.29
C ASN A 7 14.19 1.34 18.91
N ASP A 8 14.06 1.63 17.61
CA ASP A 8 13.17 2.68 17.13
C ASP A 8 11.72 2.21 17.11
N ALA A 9 10.82 3.08 17.57
CA ALA A 9 9.39 2.81 17.52
C ALA A 9 8.86 2.84 16.08
N LEU A 10 7.85 2.02 15.81
CA LEU A 10 7.07 2.08 14.57
C LEU A 10 6.15 3.31 14.60
N ARG A 11 6.05 4.02 13.46
CA ARG A 11 5.13 5.15 13.31
C ARG A 11 3.78 4.65 12.84
N GLU A 12 2.72 4.89 13.60
CA GLU A 12 1.36 4.55 13.18
C GLU A 12 0.86 5.54 12.13
N LEU A 13 0.32 5.02 11.03
CA LEU A 13 -0.36 5.80 10.02
C LEU A 13 -1.86 5.61 10.22
N SER A 14 -2.53 6.70 10.63
CA SER A 14 -3.98 6.78 10.67
C SER A 14 -4.51 6.54 9.25
N SER A 15 -5.01 5.34 8.97
CA SER A 15 -5.66 5.08 7.69
C SER A 15 -7.16 5.31 7.84
N PRO A 16 -7.75 6.35 7.22
CA PRO A 16 -9.20 6.51 7.14
C PRO A 16 -9.85 5.50 6.18
N GLY A 17 -9.15 4.41 5.84
CA GLY A 17 -9.60 3.43 4.86
C GLY A 17 -10.78 2.60 5.36
N LYS A 18 -11.72 2.30 4.46
CA LYS A 18 -12.93 1.48 4.73
C LYS A 18 -12.64 0.11 5.36
N SER A 19 -11.43 -0.42 5.22
CA SER A 19 -11.04 -1.74 5.76
C SER A 19 -10.89 -1.76 7.28
N GLY A 20 -10.70 -0.61 7.93
CA GLY A 20 -10.38 -0.53 9.37
C GLY A 20 -9.05 -1.21 9.73
N SER A 21 -8.12 -1.30 8.77
CA SER A 21 -6.78 -1.85 8.99
C SER A 21 -5.84 -0.77 9.47
N PHE A 22 -5.08 -1.05 10.52
CA PHE A 22 -3.94 -0.25 10.95
C PHE A 22 -2.74 -0.45 10.04
N PHE A 23 -2.02 0.64 9.82
CA PHE A 23 -0.77 0.68 9.09
C PHE A 23 0.31 1.27 10.00
N TYR A 24 1.51 0.71 9.91
CA TYR A 24 2.70 1.20 10.58
C TYR A 24 3.83 1.35 9.57
N LEU A 25 4.74 2.27 9.83
CA LEU A 25 5.92 2.54 9.03
C LEU A 25 7.16 2.39 9.90
N THR A 26 8.21 1.79 9.36
CA THR A 26 9.52 1.79 10.01
C THR A 26 10.08 3.21 10.09
N ASN A 27 10.98 3.47 11.04
CA ASN A 27 11.57 4.80 11.22
C ASN A 27 12.35 5.22 9.96
N ASP A 28 13.06 4.29 9.34
CA ASP A 28 13.82 4.49 8.10
C ASP A 28 12.97 4.51 6.81
N ASP A 29 11.64 4.58 6.92
CA ASP A 29 10.71 4.61 5.79
C ASP A 29 10.75 3.40 4.83
N ARG A 30 11.56 2.37 5.08
CA ARG A 30 11.76 1.26 4.12
C ARG A 30 10.59 0.29 4.03
N TYR A 31 9.95 0.02 5.16
CA TYR A 31 8.93 -1.02 5.27
C TYR A 31 7.64 -0.50 5.88
N MET A 32 6.53 -0.94 5.31
CA MET A 32 5.20 -0.73 5.85
C MET A 32 4.66 -2.04 6.41
N ILE A 33 3.99 -1.96 7.57
CA ILE A 33 3.34 -3.08 8.23
C ILE A 33 1.85 -2.83 8.19
N LYS A 34 1.09 -3.75 7.60
CA LYS A 34 -0.37 -3.64 7.50
C LYS A 34 -1.04 -4.76 8.27
N THR A 35 -1.99 -4.42 9.13
CA THR A 35 -2.85 -5.41 9.79
C THR A 35 -3.84 -6.03 8.81
N MET A 36 -4.07 -7.34 8.95
CA MET A 36 -4.82 -8.15 7.99
C MET A 36 -5.90 -8.97 8.69
N ARG A 37 -7.08 -9.05 8.09
CA ARG A 37 -8.15 -9.96 8.51
C ARG A 37 -7.77 -11.40 8.15
N LYS A 38 -8.32 -12.39 8.87
CA LYS A 38 -8.08 -13.83 8.61
C LYS A 38 -8.40 -14.22 7.16
N ALA A 39 -9.43 -13.64 6.56
CA ALA A 39 -9.82 -13.90 5.18
C ALA A 39 -8.77 -13.41 4.17
N GLU A 40 -8.24 -12.20 4.35
CA GLU A 40 -7.20 -11.64 3.49
C GLU A 40 -5.90 -12.46 3.57
N VAL A 41 -5.55 -12.94 4.77
CA VAL A 41 -4.41 -13.85 4.95
C VAL A 41 -4.57 -15.15 4.17
N LYS A 42 -5.77 -15.74 4.15
CA LYS A 42 -6.04 -16.94 3.33
C LYS A 42 -5.87 -16.66 1.84
N VAL A 43 -6.30 -15.48 1.39
CA VAL A 43 -6.13 -15.07 -0.02
C VAL A 43 -4.65 -14.93 -0.35
N LEU A 44 -3.87 -14.25 0.50
CA LEU A 44 -2.43 -14.07 0.29
C LEU A 44 -1.68 -15.41 0.21
N ILE A 45 -1.99 -16.37 1.10
CA ILE A 45 -1.38 -17.70 1.08
C ILE A 45 -1.75 -18.44 -0.22
N ARG A 46 -3.02 -18.37 -0.65
CA ARG A 46 -3.48 -19.02 -1.88
C ARG A 46 -2.82 -18.46 -3.13
N MET A 47 -2.59 -17.14 -3.19
CA MET A 47 -1.94 -16.48 -4.33
C MET A 47 -0.41 -16.61 -4.33
N LEU A 48 0.21 -17.07 -3.23
CA LEU A 48 1.66 -17.03 -3.04
C LEU A 48 2.46 -17.72 -4.17
N PRO A 49 2.05 -18.89 -4.72
CA PRO A 49 2.77 -19.50 -5.83
C PRO A 49 2.76 -18.64 -7.11
N ALA A 50 1.61 -18.05 -7.45
CA ALA A 50 1.48 -17.17 -8.61
C ALA A 50 2.26 -15.87 -8.41
N TYR A 51 2.18 -15.30 -7.20
CA TYR A 51 2.96 -14.13 -6.80
C TYR A 51 4.47 -14.37 -6.95
N TYR A 52 4.97 -15.50 -6.45
CA TYR A 52 6.38 -15.87 -6.56
C TYR A 52 6.83 -15.95 -8.02
N ASN A 53 6.08 -16.65 -8.87
CA ASN A 53 6.40 -16.76 -10.28
C ASN A 53 6.39 -15.39 -10.98
N HIS A 54 5.43 -14.52 -10.65
CA HIS A 54 5.36 -13.17 -11.20
C HIS A 54 6.58 -12.33 -10.81
N VAL A 55 6.89 -12.23 -9.52
CA VAL A 55 8.02 -11.41 -9.04
C VAL A 55 9.35 -11.97 -9.54
N ARG A 56 9.47 -13.29 -9.71
CA ARG A 56 10.66 -13.93 -10.30
C ARG A 56 10.84 -13.59 -11.78
N ASN A 57 9.74 -13.56 -12.54
CA ASN A 57 9.79 -13.35 -14.00
C ASN A 57 9.84 -11.87 -14.39
N TYR A 58 9.43 -10.96 -13.50
CA TYR A 58 9.33 -9.53 -13.75
C TYR A 58 10.03 -8.73 -12.65
N GLU A 59 11.30 -8.37 -12.90
CA GLU A 59 12.12 -7.60 -11.95
C GLU A 59 11.54 -6.21 -11.65
N ASP A 60 11.00 -5.55 -12.68
CA ASP A 60 10.37 -4.22 -12.62
C ASP A 60 8.88 -4.25 -12.29
N THR A 61 8.41 -5.30 -11.62
CA THR A 61 6.99 -5.42 -11.25
C THR A 61 6.55 -4.28 -10.32
N MET A 62 5.40 -3.69 -10.64
CA MET A 62 4.72 -2.72 -9.77
C MET A 62 3.91 -3.38 -8.65
N VAL A 63 3.84 -4.72 -8.63
CA VAL A 63 3.16 -5.46 -7.56
C VAL A 63 3.97 -5.31 -6.27
N THR A 64 3.27 -5.00 -5.18
CA THR A 64 3.87 -4.87 -3.84
C THR A 64 4.79 -6.04 -3.49
N LYS A 65 5.99 -5.70 -3.01
CA LYS A 65 6.94 -6.66 -2.45
C LYS A 65 6.53 -7.03 -1.01
N PHE A 66 6.19 -8.29 -0.78
CA PHE A 66 5.87 -8.83 0.55
C PHE A 66 7.12 -9.48 1.15
N PHE A 67 7.50 -9.05 2.35
CA PHE A 67 8.69 -9.52 3.05
C PHE A 67 8.38 -10.52 4.17
N GLY A 68 7.13 -10.57 4.63
CA GLY A 68 6.73 -11.51 5.66
C GLY A 68 5.26 -11.41 6.01
N LEU A 69 4.66 -12.54 6.34
CA LEU A 69 3.30 -12.65 6.88
C LEU A 69 3.41 -13.25 8.28
N HIS A 70 2.94 -12.52 9.29
CA HIS A 70 3.11 -12.89 10.69
C HIS A 70 1.78 -12.89 11.43
N CYS A 71 1.74 -13.65 12.53
CA CYS A 71 0.62 -13.68 13.46
C CYS A 71 1.16 -13.63 14.89
N VAL A 72 0.83 -12.57 15.62
CA VAL A 72 1.08 -12.46 17.05
C VAL A 72 -0.18 -12.92 17.79
N LYS A 73 0.01 -13.77 18.79
CA LYS A 73 -1.06 -14.26 19.66
C LYS A 73 -0.78 -13.74 21.07
N SER A 74 -1.70 -12.96 21.62
CA SER A 74 -1.58 -12.54 23.02
C SER A 74 -1.96 -13.69 23.94
N THR A 75 -1.10 -13.99 24.92
CA THR A 75 -1.31 -15.00 25.96
C THR A 75 -2.02 -14.34 27.14
N GLY A 76 -3.35 -14.33 27.09
CA GLY A 76 -4.20 -13.81 28.15
C GLY A 76 -5.62 -14.40 28.08
N PRO A 77 -6.52 -14.05 29.02
CA PRO A 77 -7.87 -14.61 29.11
C PRO A 77 -8.69 -14.42 27.83
N ALA A 78 -8.48 -13.29 27.15
CA ALA A 78 -9.01 -13.02 25.82
C ALA A 78 -7.91 -13.23 24.77
N GLN A 79 -7.86 -14.44 24.18
CA GLN A 79 -6.90 -14.76 23.10
C GLN A 79 -7.14 -13.89 21.86
N LYS A 80 -6.45 -12.75 21.77
CA LYS A 80 -6.45 -11.90 20.58
C LYS A 80 -5.33 -12.33 19.63
N LYS A 81 -5.68 -12.50 18.35
CA LYS A 81 -4.74 -12.83 17.27
C LYS A 81 -4.64 -11.64 16.31
N VAL A 82 -3.48 -11.02 16.26
CA VAL A 82 -3.19 -9.96 15.28
C VAL A 82 -2.39 -10.59 14.15
N ARG A 83 -2.85 -10.39 12.91
CA ARG A 83 -2.14 -10.82 11.72
C ARG A 83 -1.71 -9.58 10.97
N PHE A 84 -0.50 -9.61 10.43
CA PHE A 84 0.01 -8.49 9.66
C PHE A 84 0.98 -8.97 8.58
N VAL A 85 1.09 -8.15 7.55
CA VAL A 85 2.06 -8.33 6.48
C VAL A 85 3.09 -7.21 6.55
N ILE A 86 4.35 -7.55 6.33
CA ILE A 86 5.45 -6.61 6.12
C ILE A 86 5.61 -6.47 4.61
N MET A 87 5.57 -5.23 4.12
CA MET A 87 5.65 -4.91 2.69
C MET A 87 6.58 -3.71 2.44
N GLY A 88 7.07 -3.57 1.22
CA GLY A 88 7.87 -2.41 0.83
C GLY A 88 7.06 -1.13 0.86
N ASN A 89 7.65 -0.04 1.35
CA ASN A 89 7.06 1.28 1.24
C ASN A 89 7.39 1.88 -0.13
N LEU A 90 6.35 2.20 -0.92
CA LEU A 90 6.50 2.84 -2.22
C LEU A 90 7.05 4.27 -2.11
N PHE A 91 6.78 4.94 -0.98
CA PHE A 91 7.19 6.33 -0.75
C PHE A 91 8.55 6.45 -0.06
N CYS A 92 9.35 5.38 -0.02
CA CYS A 92 10.73 5.43 0.43
C CYS A 92 11.59 6.12 -0.64
N SER A 93 11.71 7.44 -0.58
CA SER A 93 12.39 8.27 -1.58
C SER A 93 13.13 9.42 -0.91
N GLU A 94 14.28 9.80 -1.48
CA GLU A 94 15.02 11.02 -1.11
C GLU A 94 14.35 12.29 -1.66
N TYR A 95 13.40 12.13 -2.60
CA TYR A 95 12.67 13.23 -3.21
C TYR A 95 11.37 13.56 -2.49
N THR A 96 11.05 14.85 -2.42
CA THR A 96 9.79 15.34 -1.90
C THR A 96 8.63 15.02 -2.84
N PHE A 97 7.59 14.37 -2.30
CA PHE A 97 6.33 14.15 -3.00
C PHE A 97 5.42 15.37 -2.84
N HIS A 98 5.14 16.08 -3.94
CA HIS A 98 4.26 17.25 -3.91
C HIS A 98 2.76 16.89 -3.94
N ARG A 99 2.40 15.79 -4.61
CA ARG A 99 1.04 15.26 -4.72
C ARG A 99 1.07 13.74 -4.68
N ARG A 100 0.03 13.12 -4.10
CA ARG A 100 -0.13 11.67 -4.04
C ARG A 100 -1.52 11.30 -4.53
N PHE A 101 -1.62 10.20 -5.25
CA PHE A 101 -2.88 9.72 -5.81
C PHE A 101 -3.09 8.24 -5.49
N ASP A 102 -4.30 7.88 -5.05
CA ASP A 102 -4.85 6.53 -5.14
C ASP A 102 -5.72 6.52 -6.40
N LEU A 103 -5.36 5.73 -7.41
CA LEU A 103 -6.10 5.62 -8.68
C LEU A 103 -6.66 4.20 -8.86
N LYS A 104 -7.93 4.09 -9.27
CA LYS A 104 -8.64 2.81 -9.43
C LYS A 104 -9.36 2.68 -10.77
N GLY A 105 -9.35 3.71 -11.60
CA GLY A 105 -10.02 3.73 -12.90
C GLY A 105 -11.56 3.79 -12.81
N SER A 106 -12.12 4.24 -11.69
CA SER A 106 -13.58 4.38 -11.50
C SER A 106 -13.92 5.77 -10.96
N SER A 107 -15.20 6.14 -10.99
CA SER A 107 -15.68 7.47 -10.56
C SER A 107 -16.36 7.47 -9.20
N HIS A 108 -17.04 6.38 -8.82
CA HIS A 108 -17.86 6.36 -7.61
C HIS A 108 -17.01 6.40 -6.33
N GLY A 109 -17.14 7.49 -5.55
CA GLY A 109 -16.35 7.72 -4.33
C GLY A 109 -14.88 8.03 -4.58
N ARG A 110 -14.54 8.48 -5.79
CA ARG A 110 -13.16 8.75 -6.25
C ARG A 110 -12.85 10.25 -6.38
N VAL A 111 -13.48 11.06 -5.53
CA VAL A 111 -13.14 12.47 -5.26
C VAL A 111 -12.69 12.61 -3.80
N THR A 112 -11.80 13.54 -3.53
CA THR A 112 -11.40 13.88 -2.15
C THR A 112 -12.38 14.88 -1.54
N ASP A 113 -12.72 14.69 -0.26
CA ASP A 113 -13.73 15.53 0.42
C ASP A 113 -13.17 16.87 0.94
N LYS A 114 -11.87 17.13 0.72
CA LYS A 114 -11.18 18.34 1.16
C LYS A 114 -11.19 19.41 0.05
N PRO A 115 -11.39 20.70 0.38
CA PRO A 115 -11.23 21.78 -0.58
C PRO A 115 -9.74 21.96 -0.97
N GLU A 116 -9.46 22.54 -2.14
CA GLU A 116 -8.09 22.73 -2.66
C GLU A 116 -7.17 23.46 -1.67
N SER A 117 -7.72 24.41 -0.89
CA SER A 117 -6.98 25.15 0.14
C SER A 117 -6.46 24.29 1.31
N GLU A 118 -7.02 23.10 1.51
CA GLU A 118 -6.66 22.16 2.56
C GLU A 118 -5.90 20.93 2.03
N ILE A 119 -5.54 20.93 0.74
CA ILE A 119 -4.75 19.86 0.13
C ILE A 119 -3.28 20.05 0.53
N GLU A 120 -2.83 19.20 1.43
CA GLU A 120 -1.43 19.07 1.82
C GLU A 120 -0.70 18.00 0.98
N ALA A 121 0.63 18.02 0.97
CA ALA A 121 1.47 17.03 0.28
C ALA A 121 1.26 15.56 0.75
N ASN A 122 0.70 15.37 1.95
CA ASN A 122 0.33 14.06 2.49
C ASN A 122 -1.09 13.61 2.11
N THR A 123 -1.91 14.51 1.55
CA THR A 123 -3.29 14.22 1.18
C THR A 123 -3.28 13.29 -0.02
N THR A 124 -3.98 12.16 0.12
CA THR A 124 -4.09 11.18 -0.96
C THR A 124 -5.30 11.54 -1.82
N LEU A 125 -5.02 12.15 -2.97
CA LEU A 125 -5.99 12.49 -3.99
C LEU A 125 -6.49 11.23 -4.72
N LYS A 126 -7.58 11.33 -5.45
CA LYS A 126 -8.26 10.23 -6.14
C LYS A 126 -8.46 10.54 -7.63
N ASP A 127 -9.12 9.62 -8.34
CA ASP A 127 -9.28 9.66 -9.80
C ASP A 127 -9.92 10.95 -10.32
N LEU A 128 -10.95 11.49 -9.65
CA LEU A 128 -11.66 12.70 -10.10
C LEU A 128 -10.92 14.00 -9.72
N ASP A 129 -9.93 13.91 -8.83
CA ASP A 129 -9.05 15.03 -8.48
C ASP A 129 -7.89 15.16 -9.50
N LEU A 130 -7.69 14.15 -10.35
CA LEU A 130 -6.61 14.07 -11.31
C LEU A 130 -6.90 14.91 -12.56
N ASN A 131 -6.57 16.20 -12.50
CA ASN A 131 -6.71 17.11 -13.64
C ASN A 131 -5.51 17.06 -14.61
N PHE A 132 -5.07 15.84 -14.97
CA PHE A 132 -3.96 15.62 -15.90
C PHE A 132 -4.42 14.77 -17.08
N ILE A 133 -3.96 15.15 -18.28
CA ILE A 133 -4.12 14.34 -19.49
C ILE A 133 -2.77 13.67 -19.77
N PHE A 134 -2.74 12.34 -19.70
CA PHE A 134 -1.54 11.58 -20.02
C PHE A 134 -1.54 11.24 -21.51
N ARG A 135 -0.49 11.66 -22.21
CA ARG A 135 -0.29 11.26 -23.60
C ARG A 135 0.40 9.91 -23.63
N LEU A 136 -0.32 8.90 -24.11
CA LEU A 136 0.25 7.59 -24.37
C LEU A 136 1.01 7.60 -25.70
N GLU A 137 2.19 6.98 -25.76
CA GLU A 137 2.89 6.84 -27.03
C GLU A 137 2.06 6.01 -28.02
N LYS A 138 2.18 6.34 -29.31
CA LYS A 138 1.33 5.78 -30.36
C LYS A 138 1.32 4.24 -30.37
N LYS A 139 2.48 3.62 -30.08
CA LYS A 139 2.61 2.16 -30.00
C LYS A 139 1.71 1.56 -28.92
N TYR A 140 1.79 2.07 -27.69
CA TYR A 140 1.00 1.57 -26.56
C TYR A 140 -0.50 1.87 -26.72
N PHE A 141 -0.86 2.99 -27.37
CA PHE A 141 -2.27 3.31 -27.64
C PHE A 141 -2.92 2.32 -28.60
N GLN A 142 -2.20 1.89 -29.64
CA GLN A 142 -2.71 0.90 -30.58
C GLN A 142 -2.94 -0.47 -29.91
N ASP A 143 -2.06 -0.86 -28.99
CA ASP A 143 -2.23 -2.09 -28.20
C ASP A 143 -3.41 -1.98 -27.22
N PHE A 144 -3.63 -0.81 -26.62
CA PHE A 144 -4.74 -0.58 -25.68
C PHE A 144 -6.13 -0.60 -26.33
N CYS A 145 -6.24 -0.16 -27.60
CA CYS A 145 -7.51 -0.13 -28.32
C CYS A 145 -7.94 -1.47 -28.95
N ARG A 146 -7.12 -2.52 -28.83
CA ARG A 146 -7.45 -3.88 -29.25
C ARG A 146 -8.22 -4.62 -28.17
#